data_AF-A0A820LZU3-F1
#
_entry.id   AF-A0A820LZU3-F1
#
_cell.length_a   1.000
_cell.length_b   1.000
_cell.length_c   1.000
_cell.angle_alpha   90.00
_cell.angle_beta   90.00
_cell.angle_gamma   90.00
#
_symmetry.space_group_name_H-M   'P 1'
#
loop_
_entity.id
_entity.type
_entity.pdbx_description
1 polymer ?
#
loop_
_entity_poly.entity_id
_entity_poly.type
_entity_poly.pdbx_seq_one_letter_code
_entity_poly.pdbx_strand_id
1 'polypeptide(L)'
;ITIIMTTDADYQYSPSRWSRRFETGDKVIAAFVQATTKATESARTTIPCLLNWGVDTTARSFHNHAIDIYFPLNTKRFFPKIDMIKPKAIFVFIHGGYWQARSRHDSGFMAKTMSDAQILTAVIDYPIAPQVTIDEIVACIEESFVKVLQWAMELSTKVYICGHSAGAHLASTLLLIDWETKHNIDPEIF
;
A
#
# COMPACT_ATOMS: atom_id res chain seq x y z
N ILE A 1 14.49 36.72 -24.81
CA ILE A 1 13.83 35.40 -24.88
C ILE A 1 12.95 35.30 -23.64
N THR A 2 11.66 35.58 -23.82
CA THR A 2 10.67 35.60 -22.76
C THR A 2 10.48 34.18 -22.25
N ILE A 3 10.67 33.98 -20.95
CA ILE A 3 10.45 32.71 -20.26
C ILE A 3 8.97 32.36 -20.43
N ILE A 4 8.71 31.34 -21.24
CA ILE A 4 7.38 30.74 -21.37
C ILE A 4 7.04 30.20 -19.99
N MET A 5 5.95 30.71 -19.42
CA MET A 5 5.48 30.34 -18.10
C MET A 5 5.43 28.81 -17.97
N THR A 6 6.04 28.31 -16.89
CA THR A 6 5.94 26.94 -16.38
C THR A 6 4.53 26.41 -16.61
N THR A 7 4.45 25.30 -17.34
CA THR A 7 3.31 24.93 -18.19
C THR A 7 2.03 24.63 -17.40
N ASP A 8 0.86 24.88 -17.98
CA ASP A 8 -0.48 24.53 -17.45
C ASP A 8 -0.49 23.10 -16.88
N ALA A 9 0.20 22.15 -17.53
CA ALA A 9 0.34 20.77 -17.09
C ALA A 9 0.88 20.61 -15.67
N ASP A 10 1.92 21.35 -15.25
CA ASP A 10 2.48 21.23 -13.89
C ASP A 10 1.43 21.57 -12.82
N TYR A 11 0.55 22.52 -13.13
CA TYR A 11 -0.56 22.88 -12.28
C TYR A 11 -1.67 21.82 -12.30
N GLN A 12 -2.03 21.30 -13.47
CA GLN A 12 -3.04 20.24 -13.62
C GLN A 12 -2.64 18.95 -12.89
N TYR A 13 -1.35 18.57 -12.92
CA TYR A 13 -0.81 17.39 -12.25
C TYR A 13 -0.40 17.61 -10.80
N SER A 14 -0.78 18.74 -10.19
CA SER A 14 -0.55 19.03 -8.78
C SER A 14 -1.85 19.04 -7.96
N PRO A 15 -2.45 17.87 -7.61
CA PRO A 15 -3.71 17.80 -6.87
C PRO A 15 -3.77 18.65 -5.60
N SER A 16 -2.63 18.86 -4.94
CA SER A 16 -2.53 19.70 -3.74
C SER A 16 -2.94 21.16 -3.99
N ARG A 17 -2.68 21.69 -5.19
CA ARG A 17 -3.02 23.07 -5.59
C ARG A 17 -4.52 23.29 -5.82
N TRP A 18 -5.28 22.20 -5.95
CA TRP A 18 -6.73 22.23 -6.20
C TRP A 18 -7.54 22.22 -4.90
N SER A 19 -6.90 21.93 -3.77
CA SER A 19 -7.54 21.87 -2.47
C SER A 19 -7.77 23.27 -1.90
N ARG A 20 -9.01 23.55 -1.47
CA ARG A 20 -9.39 24.80 -0.81
C ARG A 20 -9.22 24.80 0.72
N ARG A 21 -8.71 23.70 1.29
CA ARG A 21 -8.62 23.50 2.74
C ARG A 21 -7.50 24.30 3.43
N PHE A 22 -6.48 24.68 2.67
CA PHE A 22 -5.31 25.42 3.14
C PHE A 22 -4.91 26.46 2.10
N GLU A 23 -4.13 27.46 2.54
CA GLU A 23 -3.68 28.58 1.69
C GLU A 23 -2.79 28.14 0.52
N THR A 24 -2.01 27.07 0.66
CA THR A 24 -1.07 26.60 -0.37
C THR A 24 -1.09 25.08 -0.50
N GLY A 25 -0.72 24.58 -1.69
CA GLY A 25 -0.58 23.14 -1.93
C GLY A 25 0.42 22.46 -1.01
N ASP A 26 1.53 23.14 -0.65
CA ASP A 26 2.52 22.59 0.28
C ASP A 26 1.94 22.40 1.68
N LYS A 27 1.09 23.32 2.16
CA LYS A 27 0.37 23.16 3.43
C LYS A 27 -0.62 21.98 3.36
N VAL A 28 -1.26 21.76 2.22
CA VAL A 28 -2.13 20.58 2.00
C VAL A 28 -1.33 19.29 2.10
N ILE A 29 -0.17 19.23 1.43
CA ILE A 29 0.73 18.06 1.47
C ILE A 29 1.20 17.83 2.90
N ALA A 30 1.75 18.85 3.57
CA ALA A 30 2.24 18.75 4.94
C ALA A 30 1.17 18.25 5.91
N ALA A 31 -0.05 18.80 5.83
CA ALA A 31 -1.18 18.37 6.65
C ALA A 31 -1.59 16.92 6.36
N PHE A 32 -1.62 16.52 5.09
CA PHE A 32 -1.91 15.14 4.69
C PHE A 32 -0.86 14.17 5.22
N VAL A 33 0.44 14.48 5.04
CA VAL A 33 1.55 13.68 5.56
C VAL A 33 1.45 13.53 7.06
N GLN A 34 1.30 14.64 7.80
CA GLN A 34 1.21 14.62 9.25
C GLN A 34 0.03 13.77 9.74
N ALA A 35 -1.15 13.94 9.15
CA ALA A 35 -2.35 13.22 9.56
C ALA A 35 -2.22 11.70 9.31
N THR A 36 -1.74 11.32 8.13
CA THR A 36 -1.62 9.92 7.72
C THR A 36 -0.48 9.19 8.45
N THR A 37 0.66 9.85 8.69
CA THR A 37 1.73 9.33 9.55
C THR A 37 1.23 9.11 10.97
N LYS A 38 0.60 10.13 11.59
CA LYS A 38 0.06 10.01 12.95
C LYS A 38 -0.95 8.87 13.08
N ALA A 39 -1.85 8.72 12.11
CA ALA A 39 -2.82 7.64 12.10
C ALA A 39 -2.16 6.26 11.91
N THR A 40 -1.14 6.15 11.07
CA THR A 40 -0.35 4.92 10.87
C THR A 40 0.40 4.53 12.14
N GLU A 41 1.06 5.47 12.80
CA GLU A 41 1.73 5.25 14.09
C GLU A 41 0.73 4.84 15.17
N SER A 42 -0.44 5.48 15.21
CA SER A 42 -1.52 5.08 16.10
C SER A 42 -1.95 3.64 15.83
N ALA A 43 -2.13 3.23 14.58
CA ALA A 43 -2.48 1.86 14.23
C ALA A 43 -1.40 0.87 14.72
N ARG A 44 -0.14 1.08 14.34
CA ARG A 44 0.99 0.22 14.76
C ARG A 44 1.11 0.07 16.27
N THR A 45 0.71 1.08 17.03
CA THR A 45 0.76 1.04 18.49
C THR A 45 -0.52 0.52 19.14
N THR A 46 -1.66 0.44 18.45
CA THR A 46 -2.96 0.10 19.08
C THR A 46 -3.55 -1.24 18.63
N ILE A 47 -3.13 -1.77 17.48
CA ILE A 47 -3.54 -3.09 16.96
C ILE A 47 -2.30 -3.95 16.71
N PRO A 48 -2.38 -5.30 16.77
CA PRO A 48 -1.27 -6.15 16.38
C PRO A 48 -0.90 -5.88 14.93
N CYS A 49 0.40 -5.75 14.70
CA CYS A 49 0.94 -5.64 13.36
C CYS A 49 2.22 -6.43 13.21
N LEU A 50 2.39 -7.05 12.04
CA LEU A 50 3.65 -7.62 11.60
C LEU A 50 4.23 -6.66 10.56
N LEU A 51 5.30 -5.97 10.94
CA LEU A 51 5.98 -5.00 10.07
C LEU A 51 7.09 -5.70 9.29
N ASN A 52 7.35 -5.24 8.07
CA ASN A 52 8.40 -5.81 7.20
C ASN A 52 8.15 -7.26 6.80
N TRP A 53 6.89 -7.67 6.65
CA TRP A 53 6.58 -9.01 6.19
C TRP A 53 7.01 -9.20 4.74
N GLY A 54 7.54 -10.38 4.42
CA GLY A 54 7.93 -10.76 3.07
C GLY A 54 9.26 -10.18 2.57
N VAL A 55 9.99 -9.41 3.40
CA VAL A 55 11.33 -8.89 3.10
C VAL A 55 12.32 -10.06 2.99
N ASP A 56 12.96 -10.22 1.84
CA ASP A 56 14.06 -11.19 1.66
C ASP A 56 15.38 -10.51 2.03
N THR A 57 15.89 -10.83 3.21
CA THR A 57 17.15 -10.28 3.73
C THR A 57 18.40 -10.96 3.13
N THR A 58 18.23 -12.00 2.31
CA THR A 58 19.32 -12.81 1.75
C THR A 58 19.58 -12.53 0.28
N ALA A 59 18.58 -12.05 -0.46
CA ALA A 59 18.76 -11.60 -1.82
C ALA A 59 19.38 -10.18 -1.85
N ARG A 60 20.46 -10.00 -2.63
CA ARG A 60 21.00 -8.67 -3.04
C ARG A 60 20.07 -7.92 -4.00
N SER A 61 18.78 -8.13 -3.86
CA SER A 61 17.77 -7.69 -4.80
C SER A 61 17.36 -6.26 -4.44
N PHE A 62 17.33 -5.37 -5.44
CA PHE A 62 16.68 -4.06 -5.34
C PHE A 62 15.16 -4.16 -5.04
N HIS A 63 14.61 -5.38 -5.02
CA HIS A 63 13.22 -5.73 -4.74
C HIS A 63 12.99 -6.04 -3.26
N ASN A 64 13.65 -5.33 -2.33
CA ASN A 64 13.38 -5.53 -0.91
C ASN A 64 12.08 -4.84 -0.51
N HIS A 65 10.97 -5.46 -0.88
CA HIS A 65 9.63 -4.92 -0.76
C HIS A 65 9.01 -5.38 0.55
N ALA A 66 8.58 -4.41 1.35
CA ALA A 66 8.05 -4.65 2.68
C ALA A 66 6.52 -4.59 2.65
N ILE A 67 5.89 -5.54 3.32
CA ILE A 67 4.45 -5.50 3.55
C ILE A 67 4.23 -5.31 5.05
N ASP A 68 3.50 -4.28 5.44
CA ASP A 68 3.03 -4.14 6.81
C ASP A 68 1.64 -4.75 6.94
N ILE A 69 1.53 -5.75 7.80
CA ILE A 69 0.28 -6.44 8.08
C ILE A 69 -0.31 -5.96 9.39
N TYR A 70 -1.60 -5.67 9.39
CA TYR A 70 -2.37 -5.27 10.56
C TYR A 70 -3.53 -6.26 10.78
N PHE A 71 -3.57 -6.88 11.95
CA PHE A 71 -4.50 -7.98 12.22
C PHE A 71 -5.85 -7.49 12.79
N PRO A 72 -6.95 -8.25 12.58
CA PRO A 72 -8.30 -7.92 13.04
C PRO A 72 -8.51 -8.15 14.56
N LEU A 73 -7.62 -7.62 15.39
CA LEU A 73 -7.65 -7.79 16.84
C LEU A 73 -7.38 -6.45 17.55
N ASN A 74 -8.25 -6.09 18.49
CA ASN A 74 -8.08 -4.89 19.31
C ASN A 74 -7.31 -5.17 20.61
N THR A 75 -6.12 -5.78 20.49
CA THR A 75 -5.23 -6.04 21.63
C THR A 75 -3.77 -5.87 21.24
N LYS A 76 -2.94 -5.20 22.03
CA LYS A 76 -1.49 -5.10 21.75
C LYS A 76 -0.71 -6.39 22.06
N ARG A 77 -1.35 -7.35 22.73
CA ARG A 77 -0.63 -8.37 23.54
C ARG A 77 -0.58 -9.76 22.91
N PHE A 78 -1.01 -9.90 21.67
CA PHE A 78 -1.11 -11.18 21.01
C PHE A 78 -0.64 -11.04 19.57
N PHE A 79 0.51 -11.62 19.24
CA PHE A 79 0.78 -12.01 17.85
C PHE A 79 -0.06 -13.26 17.61
N PRO A 80 -1.13 -13.18 16.81
CA PRO A 80 -1.94 -14.35 16.57
C PRO A 80 -1.09 -15.41 15.86
N LYS A 81 -1.14 -16.64 16.36
CA LYS A 81 -0.70 -17.78 15.56
C LYS A 81 -1.57 -17.83 14.30
N ILE A 82 -0.97 -18.23 13.19
CA ILE A 82 -1.62 -18.16 11.87
C ILE A 82 -2.96 -18.91 11.81
N ASP A 83 -3.08 -20.02 12.55
CA ASP A 83 -4.29 -20.83 12.73
C ASP A 83 -5.42 -20.13 13.51
N MET A 84 -5.10 -19.08 14.25
CA MET A 84 -6.07 -18.24 14.98
C MET A 84 -6.53 -17.02 14.16
N ILE A 85 -5.95 -16.79 12.99
CA ILE A 85 -6.28 -15.65 12.12
C ILE A 85 -7.43 -16.06 11.21
N LYS A 86 -8.63 -15.51 11.43
CA LYS A 86 -9.81 -15.75 10.59
C LYS A 86 -10.47 -14.43 10.18
N PRO A 87 -9.79 -13.60 9.36
CA PRO A 87 -10.35 -12.34 8.90
C PRO A 87 -11.55 -12.62 7.99
N LYS A 88 -12.48 -11.66 7.91
CA LYS A 88 -13.55 -11.70 6.92
C LYS A 88 -13.04 -11.48 5.49
N ALA A 89 -11.96 -10.72 5.37
CA ALA A 89 -11.28 -10.39 4.13
C ALA A 89 -9.87 -9.85 4.42
N ILE A 90 -9.02 -9.85 3.41
CA ILE A 90 -7.78 -9.08 3.37
C ILE A 90 -8.02 -7.82 2.54
N PHE A 91 -7.73 -6.65 3.10
CA PHE A 91 -7.71 -5.38 2.39
C PHE A 91 -6.27 -4.99 2.09
N VAL A 92 -5.92 -4.94 0.81
CA VAL A 92 -4.60 -4.53 0.33
C VAL A 92 -4.63 -3.05 0.00
N PHE A 93 -3.66 -2.29 0.52
CA PHE A 93 -3.49 -0.89 0.21
C PHE A 93 -2.13 -0.62 -0.44
N ILE A 94 -2.15 0.07 -1.58
CA ILE A 94 -0.97 0.53 -2.31
C ILE A 94 -0.95 2.06 -2.28
N HIS A 95 0.11 2.62 -1.72
CA HIS A 95 0.22 4.07 -1.54
C HIS A 95 0.42 4.83 -2.86
N GLY A 96 0.16 6.13 -2.83
CA GLY A 96 0.44 7.03 -3.96
C GLY A 96 1.79 7.73 -3.82
N GLY A 97 1.91 8.92 -4.40
CA GLY A 97 3.14 9.73 -4.33
C GLY A 97 3.90 9.80 -5.64
N TYR A 98 3.19 9.71 -6.78
CA TYR A 98 3.76 9.90 -8.12
C TYR A 98 4.97 8.99 -8.42
N TRP A 99 4.94 7.76 -7.86
CA TRP A 99 6.04 6.78 -7.90
C TRP A 99 7.39 7.28 -7.33
N GLN A 100 7.42 8.48 -6.75
CA GLN A 100 8.65 9.19 -6.37
C GLN A 100 8.70 9.49 -4.87
N ALA A 101 7.61 9.25 -4.15
CA ALA A 101 7.48 9.62 -2.74
C ALA A 101 6.51 8.70 -2.00
N ARG A 102 6.50 8.87 -0.67
CA ARG A 102 5.70 8.14 0.33
C ARG A 102 6.22 6.74 0.58
N SER A 103 5.64 6.09 1.60
CA SER A 103 5.99 4.73 1.99
C SER A 103 4.89 4.13 2.87
N ARG A 104 5.04 2.87 3.26
CA ARG A 104 4.20 2.23 4.29
C ARG A 104 4.17 2.98 5.63
N HIS A 105 5.18 3.80 5.96
CA HIS A 105 5.25 4.53 7.23
C HIS A 105 4.14 5.57 7.42
N ASP A 106 3.46 5.92 6.34
CA ASP A 106 2.35 6.86 6.34
C ASP A 106 1.10 6.33 5.64
N SER A 107 1.02 4.99 5.46
CA SER A 107 -0.01 4.35 4.65
C SER A 107 -0.84 3.30 5.40
N GLY A 108 -0.66 3.15 6.72
CA GLY A 108 -1.48 2.27 7.57
C GLY A 108 -2.67 2.97 8.24
N PHE A 109 -3.05 4.17 7.79
CA PHE A 109 -4.02 5.03 8.46
C PHE A 109 -5.46 4.48 8.51
N MET A 110 -5.82 3.54 7.61
CA MET A 110 -7.12 2.87 7.60
C MET A 110 -7.16 1.60 8.47
N ALA A 111 -6.00 1.10 8.89
CA ALA A 111 -5.88 -0.25 9.45
C ALA A 111 -6.70 -0.45 10.73
N LYS A 112 -6.83 0.59 11.56
CA LYS A 112 -7.68 0.52 12.77
C LYS A 112 -9.14 0.26 12.41
N THR A 113 -9.69 1.03 11.47
CA THR A 113 -11.09 0.88 11.04
C THR A 113 -11.33 -0.49 10.41
N MET A 114 -10.39 -0.98 9.60
CA MET A 114 -10.45 -2.32 9.03
C MET A 114 -10.41 -3.41 10.11
N SER A 115 -9.52 -3.26 11.10
CA SER A 115 -9.41 -4.19 12.23
C SER A 115 -10.71 -4.26 13.04
N ASP A 116 -11.32 -3.11 13.33
CA ASP A 116 -12.64 -3.01 13.99
C ASP A 116 -13.73 -3.76 13.19
N ALA A 117 -13.62 -3.79 11.86
CA ALA A 117 -14.53 -4.51 10.95
C ALA A 117 -14.19 -6.00 10.77
N GLN A 118 -13.18 -6.51 11.47
CA GLN A 118 -12.64 -7.87 11.31
C GLN A 118 -11.98 -8.14 9.95
N ILE A 119 -11.38 -7.10 9.36
CA ILE A 119 -10.64 -7.14 8.09
C ILE A 119 -9.15 -7.01 8.39
N LEU A 120 -8.35 -7.90 7.82
CA LEU A 120 -6.89 -7.83 7.87
C LEU A 120 -6.42 -6.79 6.85
N THR A 121 -5.53 -5.88 7.23
CA THR A 121 -4.98 -4.87 6.30
C THR A 121 -3.56 -5.24 5.93
N ALA A 122 -3.25 -5.30 4.64
CA ALA A 122 -1.89 -5.44 4.12
C ALA A 122 -1.50 -4.15 3.37
N VAL A 123 -0.49 -3.45 3.86
CA VAL A 123 0.05 -2.24 3.21
C VAL A 123 1.33 -2.61 2.49
N ILE A 124 1.31 -2.52 1.15
CA ILE A 124 2.48 -2.84 0.31
C ILE A 124 3.32 -1.57 0.12
N ASP A 125 4.63 -1.70 0.38
CA ASP A 125 5.66 -0.70 0.12
C ASP A 125 6.46 -1.09 -1.12
N TYR A 126 6.91 -0.10 -1.88
CA TYR A 126 7.63 -0.32 -3.13
C TYR A 126 8.77 0.70 -3.32
N PRO A 127 9.84 0.36 -4.06
CA PRO A 127 10.94 1.29 -4.34
C PRO A 127 10.45 2.48 -5.19
N ILE A 128 11.15 3.62 -5.12
CA ILE A 128 10.72 4.86 -5.77
C ILE A 128 11.63 5.24 -6.94
N ALA A 129 11.06 5.97 -7.91
CA ALA A 129 11.78 6.62 -8.98
C ALA A 129 12.52 7.88 -8.47
N PRO A 130 13.66 8.25 -9.09
CA PRO A 130 14.27 7.65 -10.26
C PRO A 130 15.25 6.50 -9.95
N GLN A 131 15.31 6.01 -8.70
CA GLN A 131 16.22 4.94 -8.31
C GLN A 131 15.87 3.62 -9.01
N VAL A 132 14.59 3.42 -9.31
CA VAL A 132 14.06 2.33 -10.15
C VAL A 132 13.12 2.90 -11.22
N THR A 133 12.92 2.12 -12.28
CA THR A 133 11.93 2.34 -13.33
C THR A 133 10.51 2.01 -12.85
N ILE A 134 9.49 2.53 -13.53
CA ILE A 134 8.10 2.18 -13.21
C ILE A 134 7.83 0.68 -13.46
N ASP A 135 8.47 0.08 -14.47
CA ASP A 135 8.34 -1.35 -14.75
C ASP A 135 8.87 -2.21 -13.59
N GLU A 136 10.01 -1.81 -12.99
CA GLU A 136 10.53 -2.44 -11.77
C GLU A 136 9.58 -2.26 -10.57
N ILE A 137 8.90 -1.11 -10.47
CA ILE A 137 7.86 -0.89 -9.44
C ILE A 137 6.66 -1.83 -9.68
N VAL A 138 6.21 -1.98 -10.92
CA VAL A 138 5.11 -2.89 -11.27
C VAL A 138 5.46 -4.33 -10.92
N ALA A 139 6.68 -4.79 -11.27
CA ALA A 139 7.16 -6.11 -10.91
C ALA A 139 7.20 -6.32 -9.38
N CYS A 140 7.69 -5.31 -8.63
CA CYS A 140 7.69 -5.33 -7.17
C CYS A 140 6.28 -5.45 -6.56
N ILE A 141 5.29 -4.75 -7.14
CA ILE A 141 3.89 -4.82 -6.70
C ILE A 141 3.30 -6.20 -6.97
N GLU A 142 3.58 -6.77 -8.14
CA GLU A 142 3.16 -8.11 -8.50
C GLU A 142 3.73 -9.16 -7.53
N GLU A 143 5.04 -9.16 -7.29
CA GLU A 143 5.71 -10.09 -6.35
C GLU A 143 5.17 -9.95 -4.92
N SER A 144 4.91 -8.71 -4.46
CA SER A 144 4.28 -8.45 -3.17
C SER A 144 2.87 -9.03 -3.09
N PHE A 145 2.10 -8.89 -4.16
CA PHE A 145 0.72 -9.31 -4.19
C PHE A 145 0.58 -10.84 -4.28
N VAL A 146 1.49 -11.53 -4.98
CA VAL A 146 1.59 -13.01 -4.94
C VAL A 146 1.70 -13.53 -3.51
N LYS A 147 2.54 -12.91 -2.67
CA LYS A 147 2.68 -13.30 -1.24
C LYS A 147 1.34 -13.15 -0.50
N VAL A 148 0.63 -12.03 -0.73
CA VAL A 148 -0.68 -11.81 -0.11
C VAL A 148 -1.71 -12.84 -0.57
N LEU A 149 -1.72 -13.21 -1.85
CA LEU A 149 -2.65 -14.19 -2.41
C LEU A 149 -2.41 -15.59 -1.88
N GLN A 150 -1.13 -16.00 -1.79
CA GLN A 150 -0.75 -17.27 -1.16
C GLN A 150 -1.30 -17.35 0.27
N TRP A 151 -1.14 -16.28 1.03
CA TRP A 151 -1.67 -16.24 2.39
C TRP A 151 -3.20 -16.20 2.44
N ALA A 152 -3.85 -15.51 1.51
CA ALA A 152 -5.31 -15.51 1.40
C ALA A 152 -5.87 -16.92 1.13
N MET A 153 -5.20 -17.72 0.29
CA MET A 153 -5.54 -19.12 0.04
C MET A 153 -5.40 -19.97 1.30
N GLU A 154 -4.29 -19.84 2.03
CA GLU A 154 -4.07 -20.54 3.31
C GLU A 154 -5.15 -20.21 4.35
N LEU A 155 -5.59 -18.96 4.39
CA LEU A 155 -6.63 -18.48 5.29
C LEU A 155 -8.06 -18.71 4.75
N SER A 156 -8.20 -19.19 3.51
CA SER A 156 -9.49 -19.35 2.81
C SER A 156 -10.35 -18.09 2.86
N THR A 157 -9.76 -16.93 2.55
CA THR A 157 -10.41 -15.61 2.62
C THR A 157 -10.29 -14.86 1.30
N LYS A 158 -11.20 -13.89 1.09
CA LYS A 158 -11.19 -12.99 -0.07
C LYS A 158 -10.18 -11.86 0.09
N VAL A 159 -9.74 -11.29 -1.05
CA VAL A 159 -8.83 -10.15 -1.11
C VAL A 159 -9.51 -8.96 -1.82
N TYR A 160 -9.44 -7.78 -1.21
CA TYR A 160 -9.86 -6.52 -1.83
C TYR A 160 -8.65 -5.62 -2.03
N ILE A 161 -8.47 -5.11 -3.24
CA ILE A 161 -7.34 -4.23 -3.58
C ILE A 161 -7.79 -2.78 -3.62
N CYS A 162 -7.02 -1.90 -2.99
CA CYS A 162 -7.19 -0.47 -3.03
C CYS A 162 -5.86 0.22 -3.32
N GLY A 163 -5.87 1.16 -4.25
CA GLY A 163 -4.74 2.04 -4.51
C GLY A 163 -5.18 3.49 -4.55
N HIS A 164 -4.27 4.40 -4.18
CA HIS A 164 -4.51 5.84 -4.27
C HIS A 164 -3.54 6.51 -5.24
N SER A 165 -4.04 7.30 -6.20
CA SER A 165 -3.23 8.02 -7.18
C SER A 165 -2.29 7.07 -7.96
N ALA A 166 -0.96 7.25 -7.88
CA ALA A 166 0.02 6.31 -8.46
C ALA A 166 -0.19 4.86 -7.97
N GLY A 167 -0.63 4.66 -6.73
CA GLY A 167 -1.00 3.34 -6.21
C GLY A 167 -2.26 2.77 -6.85
N ALA A 168 -3.20 3.62 -7.30
CA ALA A 168 -4.38 3.17 -8.05
C ALA A 168 -3.97 2.63 -9.43
N HIS A 169 -3.02 3.31 -10.09
CA HIS A 169 -2.38 2.79 -11.30
C HIS A 169 -1.76 1.41 -11.04
N LEU A 170 -0.95 1.26 -10.00
CA LEU A 170 -0.31 -0.01 -9.64
C LEU A 170 -1.32 -1.10 -9.26
N ALA A 171 -2.42 -0.76 -8.58
CA ALA A 171 -3.50 -1.69 -8.32
C ALA A 171 -4.18 -2.15 -9.63
N SER A 172 -4.36 -1.25 -10.60
CA SER A 172 -4.94 -1.59 -11.90
C SER A 172 -4.04 -2.51 -12.73
N THR A 173 -2.71 -2.42 -12.63
CA THR A 173 -1.82 -3.34 -13.36
C THR A 173 -2.00 -4.79 -12.92
N LEU A 174 -2.38 -5.03 -11.65
CA LEU A 174 -2.67 -6.38 -11.14
C LEU A 174 -3.90 -7.03 -11.79
N LEU A 175 -4.85 -6.22 -12.27
CA LEU A 175 -6.05 -6.70 -12.97
C LEU A 175 -5.77 -7.15 -14.41
N LEU A 176 -4.59 -6.83 -14.93
CA LEU A 176 -4.17 -7.18 -16.29
C LEU A 176 -3.37 -8.50 -16.33
N ILE A 177 -3.10 -9.09 -15.16
CA ILE A 177 -2.31 -10.31 -15.05
C ILE A 177 -3.23 -11.52 -15.22
N ASP A 178 -2.83 -12.45 -16.08
CA ASP A 178 -3.37 -13.80 -16.11
C ASP A 178 -2.77 -14.60 -14.95
N TRP A 179 -3.48 -14.59 -13.82
CA TRP A 179 -3.04 -15.20 -12.56
C TRP A 179 -2.92 -16.72 -12.62
N GLU A 180 -3.79 -17.37 -13.39
CA GLU A 180 -3.77 -18.81 -13.58
C GLU A 180 -2.54 -19.22 -14.38
N THR A 181 -2.31 -18.60 -15.54
CA THR A 181 -1.19 -18.96 -16.41
C THR A 181 0.16 -18.55 -15.83
N LYS A 182 0.26 -17.36 -15.21
CA LYS A 182 1.55 -16.82 -14.75
C LYS A 182 1.98 -17.36 -13.40
N HIS A 183 1.04 -17.54 -12.47
CA HIS A 183 1.34 -17.86 -11.06
C HIS A 183 0.64 -19.12 -10.54
N ASN A 184 -0.18 -19.79 -11.35
CA ASN A 184 -1.00 -20.93 -10.91
C ASN A 184 -1.89 -20.56 -9.71
N ILE A 185 -2.49 -19.37 -9.76
CA ILE A 185 -3.44 -18.85 -8.75
C ILE A 185 -4.83 -18.75 -9.40
N ASP A 186 -5.85 -19.29 -8.71
CA ASP A 186 -7.24 -19.21 -9.14
C ASP A 186 -7.72 -17.74 -9.16
N PRO A 187 -8.18 -17.20 -10.31
CA PRO A 187 -8.68 -15.83 -10.40
C PRO A 187 -9.97 -15.59 -9.60
N GLU A 188 -10.70 -16.61 -9.16
CA GLU A 188 -11.92 -16.43 -8.36
C GLU A 188 -11.65 -16.07 -6.88
N ILE A 189 -10.37 -15.92 -6.48
CA ILE A 189 -9.99 -15.42 -5.15
C ILE A 189 -10.23 -13.91 -4.96
N PHE A 190 -10.41 -13.17 -6.08
CA PHE A 190 -10.64 -11.73 -6.14
C PHE A 190 -12.13 -11.36 -6.04
#